data_AF-A0A6N7PMP9-F1
#
_entry.id   AF-A0A6N7PMP9-F1
#
_cell.length_a   1.000
_cell.length_b   1.000
_cell.length_c   1.000
_cell.angle_alpha   90.00
_cell.angle_beta   90.00
_cell.angle_gamma   90.00
#
_symmetry.space_group_name_H-M   'P 1'
#
loop_
_entity.id
_entity.type
_entity.pdbx_description
1 polymer ?
#
loop_
_entity_poly.entity_id
_entity_poly.type
_entity_poly.pdbx_seq_one_letter_code
_entity_poly.pdbx_strand_id
1 'polypeptide(L)'
;MAPISLRSSHTLDEPKLEALVELMYLAAYADGEFGAEEKRHFARSVQSLTDRKVTPDQLEQLITRLDAARRASGTAALLAGARTTLGSPAACRVALSLAIGVIAADGTITTSERAMIHEIGAALGLDRGGTEEMLREAEGG
;
A
#
# COMPACT_ATOMS: atom_id res chain seq x y z
N MET A 1 -16.28 -7.98 -17.86
CA MET A 1 -15.39 -8.61 -16.85
C MET A 1 -15.75 -8.03 -15.51
N ALA A 2 -16.14 -8.87 -14.54
CA ALA A 2 -16.38 -8.42 -13.17
C ALA A 2 -15.03 -8.08 -12.52
N PRO A 3 -14.94 -7.02 -11.68
CA PRO A 3 -13.75 -6.83 -10.87
C PRO A 3 -13.61 -8.06 -9.96
N ILE A 4 -12.39 -8.61 -9.89
CA ILE A 4 -12.06 -9.69 -8.96
C ILE A 4 -12.30 -9.12 -7.55
N SER A 5 -13.46 -9.44 -6.96
CA SER A 5 -13.75 -9.13 -5.56
C SER A 5 -12.81 -9.99 -4.71
N LEU A 6 -11.71 -9.38 -4.27
CA LEU A 6 -10.77 -9.93 -3.29
C LEU A 6 -11.38 -10.12 -1.89
N ARG A 7 -12.65 -9.77 -1.73
CA ARG A 7 -13.33 -9.58 -0.45
C ARG A 7 -13.96 -10.86 0.09
N SER A 8 -13.17 -11.92 0.21
CA SER A 8 -13.54 -13.08 1.01
C SER A 8 -12.49 -13.31 2.11
N SER A 9 -12.93 -13.07 3.34
CA SER A 9 -12.39 -13.60 4.61
C SER A 9 -11.40 -12.71 5.41
N HIS A 10 -11.95 -11.74 6.15
CA HIS A 10 -11.85 -11.59 7.62
C HIS A 10 -10.46 -11.65 8.32
N THR A 11 -9.37 -11.17 7.69
CA THR A 11 -8.03 -11.22 8.34
C THR A 11 -7.62 -9.93 9.04
N LEU A 12 -8.36 -8.84 8.83
CA LEU A 12 -8.15 -7.55 9.47
C LEU A 12 -9.54 -6.96 9.73
N ASP A 13 -9.93 -6.78 11.00
CA ASP A 13 -11.27 -6.29 11.41
C ASP A 13 -11.66 -4.91 10.85
N GLU A 14 -10.80 -4.26 10.06
CA GLU A 14 -11.06 -2.96 9.46
C GLU A 14 -10.83 -3.00 7.94
N PRO A 15 -11.85 -2.83 7.08
CA PRO A 15 -11.68 -2.80 5.61
C PRO A 15 -10.74 -1.67 5.14
N LYS A 16 -10.54 -0.66 5.99
CA LYS A 16 -9.55 0.42 5.79
C LYS A 16 -8.12 -0.08 5.96
N LEU A 17 -7.88 -1.01 6.87
CA LEU A 17 -6.56 -1.58 7.10
C LEU A 17 -6.15 -2.49 5.95
N GLU A 18 -7.06 -3.30 5.40
CA GLU A 18 -6.80 -4.08 4.17
C GLU A 18 -6.44 -3.16 3.01
N ALA A 19 -7.23 -2.12 2.74
CA ALA A 19 -6.92 -1.16 1.67
C ALA A 19 -5.59 -0.44 1.87
N LEU A 20 -5.21 -0.18 3.13
CA LEU A 20 -3.94 0.44 3.48
C LEU A 20 -2.76 -0.50 3.28
N VAL A 21 -2.87 -1.75 3.73
CA VAL A 21 -1.87 -2.82 3.53
C VAL A 21 -1.69 -3.09 2.02
N GLU A 22 -2.77 -3.04 1.26
CA GLU A 22 -2.77 -3.21 -0.20
C GLU A 22 -2.04 -2.04 -0.90
N LEU A 23 -2.30 -0.79 -0.50
CA LEU A 23 -1.57 0.37 -0.99
C LEU A 23 -0.08 0.33 -0.64
N MET A 24 0.25 -0.06 0.60
CA MET A 24 1.62 -0.24 1.04
C MET A 24 2.34 -1.33 0.24
N TYR A 25 1.67 -2.45 -0.03
CA TYR A 25 2.23 -3.54 -0.83
C TYR A 25 2.54 -3.07 -2.25
N LEU A 26 1.61 -2.34 -2.87
CA LEU A 26 1.81 -1.79 -4.21
C LEU A 26 2.95 -0.78 -4.28
N ALA A 27 3.09 0.06 -3.26
CA ALA A 27 4.15 1.06 -3.19
C ALA A 27 5.52 0.41 -2.96
N ALA A 28 5.58 -0.64 -2.14
CA ALA A 28 6.80 -1.40 -1.91
C ALA A 28 7.16 -2.37 -3.07
N TYR A 29 6.23 -2.64 -3.99
CA TYR A 29 6.49 -3.38 -5.23
C TYR A 29 7.02 -2.47 -6.36
N ALA A 30 7.48 -1.24 -6.06
CA ALA A 30 7.86 -0.25 -7.07
C ALA A 30 8.90 -0.74 -8.09
N ASP A 31 9.82 -1.63 -7.68
CA ASP A 31 10.88 -2.15 -8.56
C ASP A 31 10.47 -3.42 -9.33
N GLY A 32 9.20 -3.84 -9.23
CA GLY A 32 8.74 -5.05 -9.92
C GLY A 32 9.19 -6.36 -9.27
N GLU A 33 9.99 -6.29 -8.21
CA GLU A 33 10.39 -7.41 -7.37
C GLU A 33 10.04 -7.10 -5.91
N PHE A 34 9.62 -8.11 -5.15
CA PHE A 34 9.33 -8.00 -3.73
C PHE A 34 10.21 -9.00 -3.00
N GLY A 35 11.43 -8.54 -2.74
CA GLY A 35 12.51 -9.30 -2.14
C GLY A 35 12.26 -9.67 -0.69
N ALA A 36 13.19 -10.46 -0.13
CA ALA A 36 13.13 -10.85 1.28
C ALA A 36 13.31 -9.65 2.23
N GLU A 37 14.02 -8.61 1.80
CA GLU A 37 14.22 -7.37 2.54
C GLU A 37 12.94 -6.54 2.56
N GLU A 38 12.36 -6.21 1.40
CA GLU A 38 11.08 -5.48 1.34
C GLU A 38 9.96 -6.19 2.12
N LYS A 39 9.89 -7.53 2.06
CA LYS A 39 8.94 -8.31 2.88
C LYS A 39 9.14 -8.09 4.37
N ARG A 40 10.39 -8.07 4.85
CA ARG A 40 10.71 -7.84 6.27
C ARG A 40 10.37 -6.42 6.70
N HIS A 41 10.65 -5.43 5.85
CA HIS A 41 10.31 -4.03 6.10
C HIS A 41 8.80 -3.83 6.16
N PHE A 42 8.09 -4.32 5.15
CA PHE A 42 6.63 -4.33 5.11
C PHE A 42 6.04 -5.01 6.34
N ALA A 43 6.59 -6.16 6.74
CA ALA A 43 6.12 -6.88 7.91
C ALA A 43 6.32 -6.13 9.22
N ARG A 44 7.45 -5.45 9.38
CA ARG A 44 7.69 -4.62 10.57
C ARG A 44 6.70 -3.47 10.63
N SER A 45 6.44 -2.83 9.49
CA SER A 45 5.56 -1.66 9.41
C SER A 45 4.09 -2.00 9.64
N VAL A 46 3.60 -3.09 9.03
CA VAL A 46 2.22 -3.56 9.28
C VAL A 46 2.06 -4.01 10.74
N GLN A 47 3.04 -4.71 11.31
CA GLN A 47 3.02 -5.04 12.74
C GLN A 47 3.00 -3.79 13.62
N SER A 48 3.75 -2.74 13.26
CA SER A 48 3.76 -1.51 14.06
C SER A 48 2.44 -0.73 13.97
N LEU A 49 1.82 -0.69 12.78
CA LEU A 49 0.52 -0.05 12.56
C LEU A 49 -0.63 -0.81 13.25
N THR A 50 -0.52 -2.14 13.35
CA THR A 50 -1.57 -2.99 13.91
C THR A 50 -1.35 -3.32 15.38
N ASP A 51 -0.43 -2.63 16.06
CA ASP A 51 -0.07 -2.89 17.45
C ASP A 51 0.27 -4.39 17.69
N ARG A 52 0.99 -4.99 16.73
CA ARG A 52 1.37 -6.41 16.68
C ARG A 52 0.20 -7.40 16.70
N LYS A 53 -1.01 -6.96 16.39
CA LYS A 53 -2.18 -7.84 16.25
C LYS A 53 -2.09 -8.73 15.01
N VAL A 54 -1.38 -8.29 13.97
CA VAL A 54 -1.12 -9.09 12.77
C VAL A 54 0.09 -9.97 13.00
N THR A 55 -0.12 -11.28 12.92
CA THR A 55 0.95 -12.26 12.95
C THR A 55 1.69 -12.30 11.61
N PRO A 56 2.99 -12.65 11.59
CA PRO A 56 3.75 -12.78 10.35
C PRO A 56 3.14 -13.77 9.36
N ASP A 57 2.50 -14.85 9.85
CA ASP A 57 1.79 -15.81 8.99
C ASP A 57 0.59 -15.18 8.27
N GLN A 58 -0.26 -14.42 9.00
CA GLN A 58 -1.38 -13.71 8.39
C GLN A 58 -0.93 -12.69 7.36
N LEU A 59 0.20 -12.03 7.62
CA LEU A 59 0.79 -11.10 6.68
C LEU A 59 1.33 -11.80 5.43
N GLU A 60 2.03 -12.93 5.57
CA GLU A 60 2.50 -13.71 4.40
C GLU A 60 1.32 -14.20 3.55
N GLN A 61 0.22 -14.62 4.18
CA GLN A 61 -0.99 -14.97 3.46
C GLN A 61 -1.60 -13.77 2.73
N LEU A 62 -1.61 -12.59 3.35
CA LEU A 62 -2.05 -11.34 2.72
C LEU A 62 -1.18 -10.99 1.52
N ILE A 63 0.15 -10.98 1.68
CA ILE A 63 1.11 -10.70 0.60
C ILE A 63 0.91 -11.69 -0.55
N THR A 64 0.77 -12.98 -0.26
CA THR A 64 0.56 -14.02 -1.29
C THR A 64 -0.74 -13.80 -2.05
N ARG A 65 -1.83 -13.43 -1.35
CA ARG A 65 -3.11 -13.11 -1.99
C ARG A 65 -3.00 -11.84 -2.83
N LEU A 66 -2.33 -10.80 -2.33
CA LEU A 66 -2.11 -9.55 -3.06
C LEU A 66 -1.25 -9.77 -4.32
N ASP A 67 -0.21 -10.60 -4.25
CA ASP A 67 0.59 -10.94 -5.43
C ASP A 67 -0.24 -11.69 -6.47
N ALA A 68 -1.01 -12.69 -6.05
CA ALA A 68 -1.90 -13.44 -6.94
C ALA A 68 -2.96 -12.52 -7.57
N ALA A 69 -3.54 -11.62 -6.79
CA ALA A 69 -4.53 -10.65 -7.23
C ALA A 69 -3.95 -9.64 -8.24
N ARG A 70 -2.74 -9.16 -7.98
CA ARG A 70 -2.00 -8.25 -8.85
C ARG A 70 -1.66 -8.92 -10.17
N ARG A 71 -1.22 -10.18 -10.16
CA ARG A 71 -0.96 -10.96 -11.38
C ARG A 71 -2.25 -11.21 -12.19
N ALA A 72 -3.36 -11.44 -11.51
CA ALA A 72 -4.64 -11.72 -12.15
C ALA A 72 -5.34 -10.48 -12.72
N SER A 73 -5.32 -9.35 -11.99
CA SER A 73 -6.12 -8.15 -12.31
C SER A 73 -5.28 -6.94 -12.73
N GLY A 74 -3.98 -6.95 -12.43
CA GLY A 74 -3.08 -5.81 -12.59
C GLY A 74 -3.17 -4.82 -11.43
N THR A 75 -2.12 -4.00 -11.29
CA THR A 75 -1.99 -2.95 -10.26
C THR A 75 -3.15 -1.93 -10.32
N ALA A 76 -3.59 -1.55 -11.51
CA ALA A 76 -4.67 -0.57 -11.68
C ALA A 76 -6.02 -1.05 -11.10
N ALA A 77 -6.31 -2.35 -11.21
CA ALA A 77 -7.54 -2.92 -10.66
C ALA A 77 -7.52 -2.97 -9.13
N LEU A 78 -6.35 -3.26 -8.54
CA LEU A 78 -6.15 -3.19 -7.09
C LEU A 78 -6.34 -1.76 -6.58
N LEU A 79 -5.73 -0.78 -7.23
CA LEU A 79 -5.87 0.64 -6.86
C LEU A 79 -7.33 1.12 -6.94
N ALA A 80 -8.07 0.69 -7.97
CA ALA A 80 -9.49 0.98 -8.09
C ALA A 80 -10.32 0.32 -6.95
N GLY A 81 -9.96 -0.90 -6.56
CA GLY A 81 -10.52 -1.60 -5.41
C GLY A 81 -10.27 -0.86 -4.10
N ALA A 82 -9.01 -0.52 -3.82
CA ALA A 82 -8.60 0.24 -2.65
C ALA A 82 -9.30 1.61 -2.57
N ARG A 83 -9.36 2.35 -3.69
CA ARG A 83 -10.11 3.62 -3.78
C ARG A 83 -11.59 3.46 -3.46
N THR A 84 -12.22 2.40 -3.98
CA THR A 84 -13.64 2.10 -3.71
C THR A 84 -13.87 1.76 -2.25
N THR A 85 -12.95 1.01 -1.62
CA THR A 85 -13.00 0.66 -0.19
C THR A 85 -12.81 1.88 0.71
N LEU A 86 -11.83 2.73 0.40
CA LEU A 86 -11.55 3.95 1.14
C LEU A 86 -12.70 4.95 1.00
N GLY A 87 -13.39 4.95 -0.14
CA GLY A 87 -14.66 5.63 -0.39
C GLY A 87 -14.61 7.17 -0.30
N SER A 88 -13.47 7.74 0.09
CA SER A 88 -13.29 9.16 0.32
C SER A 88 -11.86 9.58 -0.04
N PRO A 89 -11.69 10.72 -0.75
CA PRO A 89 -10.37 11.21 -1.14
C PRO A 89 -9.48 11.55 0.07
N ALA A 90 -10.07 11.95 1.20
CA ALA A 90 -9.36 12.15 2.46
C ALA A 90 -8.78 10.83 3.01
N ALA A 91 -9.51 9.72 2.90
CA ALA A 91 -9.03 8.41 3.32
C ALA A 91 -7.93 7.89 2.39
N CYS A 92 -8.05 8.12 1.07
CA CYS A 92 -6.98 7.86 0.10
C CYS A 92 -5.71 8.65 0.43
N ARG A 93 -5.86 9.93 0.78
CA ARG A 93 -4.75 10.79 1.19
C ARG A 93 -4.03 10.25 2.43
N VAL A 94 -4.79 9.90 3.47
CA VAL A 94 -4.23 9.35 4.71
C VAL A 94 -3.54 8.02 4.45
N ALA A 95 -4.16 7.13 3.68
CA ALA A 95 -3.57 5.83 3.35
C ALA A 95 -2.27 5.98 2.54
N LEU A 96 -2.23 6.90 1.57
CA LEU A 96 -1.01 7.20 0.83
C LEU A 96 0.07 7.79 1.73
N SER A 97 -0.26 8.77 2.58
CA SER A 97 0.69 9.37 3.52
C SER A 97 1.29 8.33 4.47
N LEU A 98 0.49 7.39 4.96
CA LEU A 98 0.98 6.27 5.79
C LEU A 98 1.88 5.32 5.00
N ALA A 99 1.54 5.02 3.75
CA ALA A 99 2.40 4.19 2.89
C ALA A 99 3.75 4.87 2.60
N ILE A 100 3.74 6.18 2.32
CA ILE A 100 4.96 6.98 2.13
C ILE A 100 5.78 6.98 3.42
N GLY A 101 5.19 7.25 4.58
CA GLY A 101 5.91 7.24 5.86
C GLY A 101 6.56 5.90 6.19
N VAL A 102 5.97 4.79 5.74
CA VAL A 102 6.55 3.46 5.88
C VAL A 102 7.74 3.25 4.95
N ILE A 103 7.64 3.67 3.69
CA ILE A 103 8.75 3.58 2.74
C ILE A 103 9.90 4.48 3.18
N ALA A 104 9.57 5.69 3.63
CA ALA A 104 10.52 6.66 4.16
C ALA A 104 11.15 6.23 5.49
N ALA A 105 10.58 5.25 6.22
CA ALA A 105 11.09 4.83 7.53
C ALA A 105 12.50 4.20 7.45
N ASP A 106 12.94 3.77 6.27
CA ASP A 106 14.31 3.30 6.03
C ASP A 106 15.29 4.45 5.72
N GLY A 107 14.77 5.68 5.55
CA GLY A 107 15.54 6.92 5.43
C GLY A 107 15.93 7.29 4.00
N THR A 108 15.50 6.54 2.97
CA THR A 108 15.74 6.92 1.56
C THR A 108 14.61 6.41 0.67
N ILE A 109 13.93 7.33 0.00
CA ILE A 109 12.97 7.01 -1.06
C ILE A 109 13.72 7.07 -2.39
N THR A 110 13.80 5.94 -3.08
CA THR A 110 14.43 5.86 -4.41
C THR A 110 13.57 6.54 -5.47
N THR A 111 14.18 6.85 -6.63
CA THR A 111 13.46 7.43 -7.78
C THR A 111 12.32 6.53 -8.26
N SER A 112 12.50 5.20 -8.19
CA SER A 112 11.48 4.21 -8.56
C SER A 112 10.29 4.23 -7.61
N GLU A 113 10.54 4.26 -6.30
CA GLU A 113 9.48 4.36 -5.29
C GLU A 113 8.73 5.69 -5.39
N ARG A 114 9.45 6.79 -5.62
CA ARG A 114 8.84 8.10 -5.85
C ARG A 114 7.92 8.10 -7.07
N ALA A 115 8.36 7.50 -8.17
CA ALA A 115 7.52 7.35 -9.37
C ALA A 115 6.27 6.50 -9.09
N MET A 116 6.42 5.37 -8.40
CA MET A 116 5.31 4.50 -8.01
C MET A 116 4.31 5.23 -7.10
N ILE A 117 4.79 5.99 -6.12
CA ILE A 117 3.95 6.80 -5.22
C ILE A 117 3.14 7.83 -6.01
N HIS A 118 3.73 8.45 -7.04
CA HIS A 118 2.99 9.34 -7.95
C HIS A 118 1.93 8.62 -8.77
N GLU A 119 2.21 7.41 -9.27
CA GLU A 119 1.22 6.62 -10.00
C GLU A 119 0.05 6.19 -9.10
N ILE A 120 0.36 5.75 -7.88
CA ILE A 120 -0.64 5.41 -6.87
C ILE A 120 -1.47 6.66 -6.53
N GLY A 121 -0.83 7.80 -6.28
CA GLY A 121 -1.50 9.08 -6.03
C GLY A 121 -2.45 9.46 -7.16
N ALA A 122 -1.99 9.40 -8.40
CA ALA A 122 -2.80 9.69 -9.58
C ALA A 122 -4.02 8.75 -9.70
N ALA A 123 -3.83 7.44 -9.47
CA ALA A 123 -4.92 6.47 -9.50
C ALA A 123 -5.96 6.69 -8.38
N LEU A 124 -5.50 7.14 -7.21
CA LEU A 124 -6.33 7.55 -6.10
C LEU A 124 -7.05 8.89 -6.31
N GLY A 125 -6.66 9.65 -7.35
CA GLY A 125 -7.21 10.98 -7.67
C GLY A 125 -6.54 12.12 -6.90
N LEU A 126 -5.30 11.91 -6.45
CA LEU A 126 -4.46 12.93 -5.83
C LEU A 126 -3.61 13.62 -6.90
N ASP A 127 -3.47 14.94 -6.77
CA ASP A 127 -2.60 15.71 -7.66
C ASP A 127 -1.11 15.44 -7.35
N ARG A 128 -0.26 15.63 -8.36
CA ARG A 128 1.18 15.48 -8.24
C ARG A 128 1.75 16.35 -7.12
N GLY A 129 1.32 17.62 -7.03
CA GLY A 129 1.81 18.55 -6.01
C GLY A 129 1.50 18.10 -4.58
N GLY A 130 0.29 17.56 -4.35
CA GLY A 130 -0.09 17.03 -3.03
C GLY A 130 0.69 15.75 -2.67
N THR A 131 1.05 14.95 -3.67
CA THR A 131 1.85 13.74 -3.46
C THR A 131 3.31 14.10 -3.17
N GLU A 132 3.88 15.11 -3.85
CA GLU A 132 5.23 15.61 -3.59
C GLU A 132 5.37 16.24 -2.19
N GLU A 133 4.33 16.93 -1.72
CA GLU A 133 4.31 17.48 -0.36
C GLU A 133 4.41 16.36 0.69
N MET A 134 3.62 15.29 0.55
CA MET A 134 3.67 14.15 1.48
C MET A 134 5.01 13.42 1.47
N LEU A 135 5.65 13.33 0.30
CA LEU A 135 7.00 12.78 0.16
C LEU A 135 8.00 13.61 0.97
N ARG A 136 7.98 14.94 0.84
CA ARG A 136 8.86 15.82 1.61
C ARG A 136 8.60 15.75 3.11
N GLU A 137 7.34 15.68 3.53
CA GLU A 137 6.98 15.54 4.94
C GLU A 137 7.50 14.24 5.54
N ALA A 138 7.49 13.15 4.78
CA ALA A 138 8.01 11.86 5.22
C ALA A 138 9.55 11.80 5.22
N GLU A 139 10.22 12.48 4.29
CA GLU A 139 11.69 12.56 4.22
C GLU A 139 12.29 13.55 5.24
N GLY A 140 11.50 14.50 5.75
CA GLY A 140 11.96 15.59 6.63
C GLY A 140 11.50 15.53 8.10
N GLY A 141 10.87 14.42 8.50
CA GLY A 141 10.33 14.19 9.85
C GLY A 141 11.32 13.58 10.85
#